data_AF-E0XPM1-F1
#
_entry.id   AF-E0XPM1-F1
#
_cell.length_a   1.000
_cell.length_b   1.000
_cell.length_c   1.000
_cell.angle_alpha   90.00
_cell.angle_beta   90.00
_cell.angle_gamma   90.00
#
_symmetry.space_group_name_H-M   'P 1'
#
loop_
_entity.id
_entity.type
_entity.pdbx_description
1 polymer ?
#
loop_
_entity_poly.entity_id
_entity_poly.type
_entity_poly.pdbx_seq_one_letter_code
_entity_poly.pdbx_strand_id
1 'polypeptide(L)'
;MLNQHNLVIFLALLMCQKGWSQLEANRRLPLGEQNQAIPLHIREAFPYHVSVTDPGKYLVTWNLAPGHYLYGHAFQFKLIQGQGDLELPVDFKLPQGLEKSDEFFGDIEAFYGNISVSLSLPTVPRPEAQLVIEYQGCADWGFCYPPQSDSQALVP
;
A
#
# COMPACT_ATOMS: atom_id res chain seq x y z
N MET A 1 29.68 14.08 88.04
CA MET A 1 30.10 12.91 88.83
C MET A 1 29.93 11.68 87.95
N LEU A 2 31.01 10.92 87.82
CA LEU A 2 31.20 9.71 87.02
C LEU A 2 30.44 8.51 87.61
N ASN A 3 30.13 7.52 86.76
CA ASN A 3 30.20 6.05 86.95
C ASN A 3 28.94 5.26 86.56
N GLN A 4 29.00 4.09 85.91
CA GLN A 4 30.01 3.37 85.10
C GLN A 4 29.42 1.98 84.75
N HIS A 5 29.77 1.46 83.57
CA HIS A 5 29.95 0.03 83.22
C HIS A 5 28.69 -0.88 83.13
N ASN A 6 28.46 -1.71 82.10
CA ASN A 6 29.41 -2.54 81.37
C ASN A 6 28.95 -2.93 79.95
N LEU A 7 29.96 -3.10 79.11
CA LEU A 7 29.98 -3.53 77.72
C LEU A 7 30.04 -5.07 77.64
N VAL A 8 29.66 -5.60 76.46
CA VAL A 8 29.98 -6.93 75.88
C VAL A 8 28.97 -8.07 76.12
N ILE A 9 28.26 -8.47 75.05
CA ILE A 9 28.22 -9.82 74.42
C ILE A 9 27.39 -9.64 73.12
N PHE A 10 28.04 -9.43 71.97
CA PHE A 10 28.30 -10.43 70.92
C PHE A 10 27.06 -11.13 70.33
N LEU A 11 26.64 -10.60 69.17
CA LEU A 11 26.38 -11.29 67.89
C LEU A 11 25.45 -12.53 67.81
N ALA A 12 24.59 -12.47 66.78
CA ALA A 12 23.95 -13.53 66.00
C ALA A 12 22.56 -14.03 66.44
N LEU A 13 21.53 -13.57 65.74
CA LEU A 13 20.70 -14.46 64.90
C LEU A 13 19.82 -13.66 63.95
N LEU A 14 20.20 -13.77 62.68
CA LEU A 14 19.49 -13.30 61.50
C LEU A 14 18.29 -14.21 61.18
N MET A 15 17.23 -13.56 60.70
CA MET A 15 16.25 -14.02 59.70
C MET A 15 15.31 -15.20 60.04
N CYS A 16 14.02 -14.87 60.22
CA CYS A 16 12.95 -15.51 59.43
C CYS A 16 11.67 -14.64 59.42
N GLN A 17 11.74 -13.43 58.85
CA GLN A 17 10.53 -12.78 58.37
C GLN A 17 10.18 -13.43 57.02
N LYS A 18 9.33 -14.46 57.04
CA LYS A 18 8.83 -15.09 55.81
C LYS A 18 7.86 -14.12 55.15
N GLY A 19 8.31 -13.62 54.00
CA GLY A 19 7.73 -12.51 53.27
C GLY A 19 6.26 -12.68 52.93
N TRP A 20 5.50 -11.64 53.24
CA TRP A 20 4.30 -11.29 52.52
C TRP A 20 4.69 -10.18 51.56
N SER A 21 4.95 -10.55 50.32
CA SER A 21 5.01 -9.61 49.22
C SER A 21 4.20 -10.21 48.09
N GLN A 22 2.95 -9.74 47.99
CA GLN A 22 2.11 -9.91 46.81
C GLN A 22 2.86 -9.30 45.62
N LEU A 23 3.52 -10.14 44.83
CA LEU A 23 3.94 -9.78 43.48
C LEU A 23 2.74 -10.05 42.57
N GLU A 24 1.86 -9.07 42.49
CA GLU A 24 0.92 -8.97 41.37
C GLU A 24 1.77 -8.81 40.11
N ALA A 25 1.96 -9.91 39.39
CA ALA A 25 2.54 -9.92 38.06
C ALA A 25 1.54 -9.23 37.11
N ASN A 26 1.50 -7.91 37.17
CA ASN A 26 0.82 -7.07 36.20
C ASN A 26 1.66 -7.09 34.91
N ARG A 27 1.67 -8.25 34.22
CA ARG A 27 2.11 -8.36 32.83
C ARG A 27 1.06 -7.66 31.97
N ARG A 28 1.07 -6.33 32.02
CA ARG A 28 0.56 -5.53 30.92
C ARG A 28 1.53 -5.78 29.78
N LEU A 29 1.15 -6.70 28.89
CA LEU A 29 1.72 -6.76 27.56
C LEU A 29 1.67 -5.32 27.03
N PRO A 30 2.79 -4.75 26.54
CA PRO A 30 2.69 -3.54 25.77
C PRO A 30 1.97 -3.96 24.50
N LEU A 31 0.65 -3.79 24.47
CA LEU A 31 -0.07 -3.63 23.22
C LEU A 31 0.50 -2.31 22.68
N GLY A 32 1.59 -2.43 21.92
CA GLY A 32 2.07 -1.33 21.11
C GLY A 32 0.85 -0.85 20.34
N GLU A 33 0.52 0.41 20.52
CA GLU A 33 -0.46 1.11 19.73
C GLU A 33 0.06 1.07 18.29
N GLN A 34 -0.27 0.00 17.57
CA GLN A 34 -0.06 -0.11 16.15
C GLN A 34 -0.99 0.93 15.56
N ASN A 35 -0.47 2.14 15.36
CA ASN A 35 -1.12 3.17 14.57
C ASN A 35 -1.16 2.65 13.12
N GLN A 36 -2.06 1.72 12.85
CA GLN A 36 -2.23 1.12 11.53
C GLN A 36 -2.83 2.20 10.62
N ALA A 37 -2.10 2.55 9.57
CA ALA A 37 -2.62 3.43 8.54
C ALA A 37 -3.90 2.82 7.95
N ILE A 38 -4.96 3.62 7.83
CA ILE A 38 -6.20 3.20 7.18
C ILE A 38 -5.98 3.25 5.66
N PRO A 39 -6.24 2.17 4.91
CA PRO A 39 -6.20 2.20 3.45
C PRO A 39 -7.11 3.28 2.88
N LEU A 40 -6.61 4.03 1.90
CA LEU A 40 -7.42 4.94 1.11
C LEU A 40 -8.41 4.15 0.26
N HIS A 41 -9.51 4.79 -0.16
CA HIS A 41 -10.35 4.18 -1.19
C HIS A 41 -9.57 4.08 -2.52
N ILE A 42 -9.87 3.09 -3.36
CA ILE A 42 -9.07 2.81 -4.56
C ILE A 42 -8.90 4.03 -5.49
N ARG A 43 -9.98 4.80 -5.71
CA ARG A 43 -9.97 6.01 -6.54
C ARG A 43 -9.31 7.21 -5.87
N GLU A 44 -9.06 7.16 -4.57
CA GLU A 44 -8.27 8.16 -3.85
C GLU A 44 -6.78 7.80 -3.89
N ALA A 45 -6.44 6.51 -3.81
CA ALA A 45 -5.08 6.01 -3.93
C ALA A 45 -4.53 6.14 -5.37
N PHE A 46 -5.35 5.77 -6.36
CA PHE A 46 -4.97 5.71 -7.78
C PHE A 46 -5.95 6.48 -8.67
N PRO A 47 -6.19 7.78 -8.45
CA PRO A 47 -7.04 8.55 -9.34
C PRO A 47 -6.39 8.63 -10.73
N TYR A 48 -7.19 8.37 -11.75
CA TYR A 48 -6.80 8.58 -13.14
C TYR A 48 -7.89 9.24 -13.96
N HIS A 49 -7.49 9.77 -15.10
CA HIS A 49 -8.37 10.25 -16.15
C HIS A 49 -7.86 9.81 -17.52
N VAL A 50 -8.77 9.75 -18.48
CA VAL A 50 -8.49 9.40 -19.88
C VAL A 50 -8.73 10.64 -20.73
N SER A 51 -7.81 10.93 -21.64
CA SER A 51 -7.93 12.03 -22.60
C SER A 51 -7.59 11.58 -24.02
N VAL A 52 -8.12 12.28 -25.01
CA VAL A 52 -7.84 12.05 -26.44
C VAL A 52 -6.71 12.99 -26.85
N THR A 53 -5.68 12.47 -27.52
CA THR A 53 -4.56 13.28 -28.04
C THR A 53 -4.62 13.43 -29.55
N ASP A 54 -5.06 12.39 -30.27
CA ASP A 54 -5.33 12.34 -31.70
C ASP A 54 -6.43 11.29 -31.95
N PRO A 55 -7.06 11.23 -33.15
CA PRO A 55 -7.95 10.12 -33.50
C PRO A 55 -7.29 8.75 -33.26
N GLY A 56 -7.89 7.93 -32.39
CA GLY A 56 -7.37 6.62 -32.02
C GLY A 56 -6.16 6.62 -31.08
N LYS A 57 -5.68 7.79 -30.63
CA LYS A 57 -4.62 7.90 -29.61
C LYS A 57 -5.16 8.54 -28.34
N TYR A 58 -4.84 7.91 -27.23
CA TYR A 58 -5.33 8.30 -25.92
C TYR A 58 -4.16 8.44 -24.96
N LEU A 59 -4.38 9.21 -23.90
CA LEU A 59 -3.48 9.34 -22.77
C LEU A 59 -4.24 9.03 -21.50
N VAL A 60 -3.78 8.03 -20.75
CA VAL A 60 -4.28 7.76 -19.40
C VAL A 60 -3.27 8.29 -18.40
N THR A 61 -3.74 9.20 -17.54
CA THR A 61 -2.86 9.87 -16.58
C THR A 61 -3.34 9.61 -15.16
N TRP A 62 -2.46 8.99 -14.36
CA TRP A 62 -2.63 8.80 -12.92
C TRP A 62 -1.95 9.91 -12.13
N ASN A 63 -2.52 10.26 -10.98
CA ASN A 63 -1.92 11.14 -9.97
C ASN A 63 -1.96 10.46 -8.60
N LEU A 64 -1.02 9.55 -8.34
CA LEU A 64 -1.09 8.67 -7.17
C LEU A 64 -1.01 9.44 -5.86
N ALA A 65 -1.73 8.95 -4.85
CA ALA A 65 -1.58 9.43 -3.49
C ALA A 65 -0.14 9.23 -3.00
N PRO A 66 0.40 10.10 -2.14
CA PRO A 66 1.74 9.94 -1.59
C PRO A 66 1.95 8.55 -0.96
N GLY A 67 3.11 7.94 -1.21
CA GLY A 67 3.45 6.61 -0.71
C GLY A 67 2.66 5.47 -1.35
N HIS A 68 2.00 5.69 -2.50
CA HIS A 68 1.34 4.65 -3.27
C HIS A 68 2.03 4.47 -4.63
N TYR A 69 2.08 3.23 -5.10
CA TYR A 69 2.67 2.89 -6.39
C TYR A 69 1.84 1.87 -7.16
N LEU A 70 1.98 1.89 -8.48
CA LEU A 70 1.45 0.89 -9.40
C LEU A 70 2.56 -0.04 -9.88
N TYR A 71 2.22 -1.30 -10.12
CA TYR A 71 3.12 -2.28 -10.72
C TYR A 71 3.15 -2.11 -12.24
N GLY A 72 4.35 -1.97 -12.81
CA GLY A 72 4.56 -1.88 -14.26
C GLY A 72 3.96 -3.05 -15.04
N HIS A 73 4.13 -4.26 -14.53
CA HIS A 73 3.62 -5.49 -15.16
C HIS A 73 2.09 -5.62 -15.11
N ALA A 74 1.40 -4.83 -14.28
CA ALA A 74 -0.04 -4.93 -14.08
C ALA A 74 -0.84 -3.99 -14.99
N PHE A 75 -0.18 -3.09 -15.73
CA PHE A 75 -0.85 -2.25 -16.71
C PHE A 75 -1.27 -3.10 -17.92
N GLN A 76 -2.58 -3.16 -18.16
CA GLN A 76 -3.14 -3.77 -19.36
C GLN A 76 -4.32 -2.94 -19.85
N PHE A 77 -4.43 -2.80 -21.17
CA PHE A 77 -5.47 -2.01 -21.82
C PHE A 77 -6.14 -2.81 -22.93
N LYS A 78 -7.46 -2.72 -23.00
CA LYS A 78 -8.25 -3.41 -24.02
C LYS A 78 -9.35 -2.51 -24.55
N LEU A 79 -9.66 -2.65 -25.83
CA LEU A 79 -10.76 -1.98 -26.50
C LEU A 79 -11.90 -2.97 -26.72
N ILE A 80 -13.08 -2.63 -26.23
CA ILE A 80 -14.33 -3.31 -26.55
C ILE A 80 -15.10 -2.44 -27.53
N GLN A 81 -15.58 -3.03 -28.62
CA GLN A 81 -16.36 -2.34 -29.65
C GLN A 81 -17.86 -2.55 -29.43
N GLY A 82 -18.58 -1.47 -29.12
CA GLY A 82 -20.03 -1.51 -28.86
C GLY A 82 -20.41 -2.42 -27.68
N GLN A 83 -21.58 -3.05 -27.76
CA GLN A 83 -22.09 -3.98 -26.73
C GLN A 83 -21.58 -5.43 -26.88
N GLY A 84 -20.56 -5.67 -27.70
CA GLY A 84 -19.99 -7.01 -27.86
C GLY A 84 -18.98 -7.34 -26.77
N ASP A 85 -18.65 -8.63 -26.61
CA ASP A 85 -17.65 -9.10 -25.64
C ASP A 85 -16.23 -9.23 -26.24
N LEU A 86 -16.03 -8.81 -27.49
CA LEU A 86 -14.72 -8.92 -28.13
C LEU A 86 -13.76 -7.86 -27.59
N GLU A 87 -12.79 -8.31 -26.81
CA GLU A 87 -11.67 -7.51 -26.32
C GLU A 87 -10.52 -7.49 -27.34
N LEU A 88 -10.17 -6.30 -27.83
CA LEU A 88 -8.99 -6.09 -28.67
C LEU A 88 -7.85 -5.54 -27.80
N PRO A 89 -6.63 -6.12 -27.84
CA PRO A 89 -5.50 -5.56 -27.11
C PRO A 89 -5.17 -4.15 -27.63
N VAL A 90 -4.79 -3.26 -26.72
CA VAL A 90 -4.38 -1.89 -27.03
C VAL A 90 -2.88 -1.76 -26.83
N ASP A 91 -2.19 -1.22 -27.83
CA ASP A 91 -0.76 -0.93 -27.71
C ASP A 91 -0.56 0.27 -26.78
N PHE A 92 0.41 0.17 -25.87
CA PHE A 92 0.69 1.23 -24.91
C PHE A 92 2.19 1.43 -24.67
N LYS A 93 2.52 2.62 -24.18
CA LYS A 93 3.87 2.97 -23.76
C LYS A 93 3.85 3.57 -22.36
N LEU A 94 4.49 2.88 -21.42
CA LEU A 94 4.75 3.38 -20.08
C LEU A 94 5.96 4.35 -20.09
N PRO A 95 6.01 5.31 -19.15
CA PRO A 95 7.25 6.02 -18.86
C PRO A 95 8.26 5.08 -18.22
N GLN A 96 9.47 5.57 -17.93
CA GLN A 96 10.42 4.82 -17.11
C GLN A 96 9.92 4.79 -15.67
N GLY A 97 9.78 3.59 -15.10
CA GLY A 97 9.48 3.41 -13.69
C GLY A 97 10.74 3.26 -12.82
N LEU A 98 10.52 2.99 -11.55
CA LEU A 98 11.57 2.77 -10.56
C LEU A 98 11.75 1.27 -10.32
N GLU A 99 12.95 0.76 -10.52
CA GLU A 99 13.30 -0.59 -10.09
C GLU A 99 13.23 -0.67 -8.55
N LYS A 100 12.41 -1.59 -8.04
CA LYS A 100 12.20 -1.84 -6.62
C LYS A 100 12.14 -3.35 -6.39
N SER A 101 12.44 -3.78 -5.17
CA SER A 101 12.15 -5.13 -4.72
C SER A 101 11.12 -5.06 -3.59
N ASP A 102 10.07 -5.87 -3.64
CA ASP A 102 9.11 -6.01 -2.56
C ASP A 102 8.87 -7.48 -2.16
N GLU A 103 8.12 -7.67 -1.08
CA GLU A 103 7.86 -8.99 -0.51
C GLU A 103 6.79 -9.80 -1.27
N PHE A 104 6.07 -9.18 -2.22
CA PHE A 104 4.96 -9.82 -2.94
C PHE A 104 5.42 -10.40 -4.27
N PHE A 105 6.22 -9.64 -5.02
CA PHE A 105 6.65 -9.99 -6.38
C PHE A 105 8.17 -10.01 -6.54
N GLY A 106 8.95 -9.63 -5.52
CA GLY A 106 10.39 -9.49 -5.64
C GLY A 106 10.71 -8.28 -6.51
N ASP A 107 11.52 -8.48 -7.54
CA ASP A 107 11.96 -7.39 -8.42
C ASP A 107 10.84 -6.93 -9.35
N ILE A 108 10.51 -5.64 -9.22
CA ILE A 108 9.41 -4.97 -9.92
C ILE A 108 9.89 -3.64 -10.52
N GLU A 109 9.13 -3.15 -11.50
CA GLU A 109 9.14 -1.75 -11.88
C GLU A 109 7.94 -1.06 -11.24
N ALA A 110 8.19 -0.14 -10.30
CA ALA A 110 7.19 0.58 -9.54
C ALA A 110 7.00 2.01 -10.07
N PHE A 111 5.76 2.45 -10.16
CA PHE A 111 5.41 3.77 -10.67
C PHE A 111 4.74 4.62 -9.58
N TYR A 112 5.28 5.81 -9.30
CA TYR A 112 4.80 6.74 -8.29
C TYR A 112 4.37 8.07 -8.90
N GLY A 113 3.59 8.85 -8.15
CA GLY A 113 3.28 10.23 -8.50
C GLY A 113 2.46 10.34 -9.78
N ASN A 114 2.93 11.16 -10.74
CA ASN A 114 2.26 11.32 -12.03
C ASN A 114 2.77 10.29 -13.03
N ILE A 115 1.84 9.53 -13.61
CA ILE A 115 2.16 8.50 -14.61
C ILE A 115 1.29 8.80 -15.83
N SER A 116 1.92 8.96 -16.99
CA SER A 116 1.24 9.24 -18.24
C SER A 116 1.51 8.12 -19.23
N VAL A 117 0.46 7.39 -19.58
CA VAL A 117 0.54 6.19 -20.44
C VAL A 117 -0.13 6.49 -21.77
N SER A 118 0.68 6.51 -22.83
CA SER A 118 0.19 6.74 -24.19
C SER A 118 -0.38 5.44 -24.75
N LEU A 119 -1.60 5.50 -25.26
CA LEU A 119 -2.31 4.38 -25.88
C LEU A 119 -2.48 4.62 -27.38
N SER A 120 -2.37 3.55 -28.17
CA SER A 120 -2.70 3.52 -29.59
C SER A 120 -3.72 2.42 -29.84
N LEU A 121 -4.96 2.80 -30.17
CA LEU A 121 -6.04 1.85 -30.39
C LEU A 121 -5.86 1.12 -31.73
N PRO A 122 -6.18 -0.19 -31.80
CA PRO A 122 -6.04 -0.97 -33.03
C PRO A 122 -7.06 -0.57 -34.11
N THR A 123 -8.16 0.07 -33.71
CA THR A 123 -9.24 0.53 -34.59
C THR A 123 -9.87 1.80 -34.03
N VAL A 124 -10.54 2.59 -34.88
CA VAL A 124 -11.29 3.76 -34.43
C VAL A 124 -12.47 3.32 -33.54
N PRO A 125 -12.67 3.91 -32.35
CA PRO A 125 -13.81 3.63 -31.49
C PRO A 125 -15.13 3.93 -32.19
N ARG A 126 -16.08 3.00 -32.11
CA ARG A 126 -17.47 3.20 -32.54
C ARG A 126 -18.30 3.75 -31.37
N PRO A 127 -19.54 4.22 -31.61
CA PRO A 127 -20.45 4.50 -30.52
C PRO A 127 -20.52 3.33 -29.54
N GLU A 128 -20.56 3.63 -28.25
CA GLU A 128 -20.59 2.66 -27.14
C GLU A 128 -19.29 1.86 -26.96
N ALA A 129 -18.21 2.17 -27.68
CA ALA A 129 -16.91 1.55 -27.42
C ALA A 129 -16.42 1.86 -26.00
N GLN A 130 -15.71 0.91 -25.41
CA GLN A 130 -15.16 1.01 -24.06
C GLN A 130 -13.67 0.71 -24.05
N LEU A 131 -12.93 1.47 -23.24
CA LEU A 131 -11.56 1.18 -22.85
C LEU A 131 -11.57 0.49 -21.49
N VAL A 132 -11.15 -0.77 -21.47
CA VAL A 132 -10.86 -1.50 -20.24
C VAL A 132 -9.45 -1.13 -19.79
N ILE A 133 -9.33 -0.73 -18.53
CA ILE A 133 -8.08 -0.31 -17.88
C ILE A 133 -7.85 -1.23 -16.68
N GLU A 134 -6.82 -2.06 -16.78
CA GLU A 134 -6.40 -2.96 -15.72
C GLU A 134 -5.11 -2.44 -15.08
N TYR A 135 -5.07 -2.46 -13.76
CA TYR A 135 -3.93 -1.99 -12.96
C TYR A 135 -3.96 -2.59 -11.56
N GLN A 136 -2.81 -2.60 -10.90
CA GLN A 136 -2.70 -3.00 -9.50
C GLN A 136 -1.60 -2.18 -8.83
N GLY A 137 -1.78 -1.88 -7.54
CA GLY A 137 -0.82 -1.14 -6.76
C GLY A 137 -0.86 -1.44 -5.27
N CYS A 138 0.11 -0.88 -4.57
CA CYS A 138 0.25 -0.98 -3.12
C CYS A 138 0.59 0.37 -2.51
N ALA A 139 0.50 0.43 -1.19
CA ALA A 139 1.05 1.50 -0.38
C ALA A 139 2.36 1.02 0.27
N ASP A 140 3.32 1.93 0.45
CA ASP A 140 4.66 1.64 0.98
C ASP A 140 4.65 1.06 2.40
N TRP A 141 3.56 1.25 3.15
CA TRP A 141 3.38 0.67 4.47
C TRP A 141 2.99 -0.82 4.46
N GLY A 142 2.90 -1.44 3.27
CA GLY A 142 2.73 -2.89 3.11
C GLY A 142 1.32 -3.35 2.76
N PHE A 143 0.42 -2.43 2.40
CA PHE A 143 -0.93 -2.79 1.97
C PHE A 143 -1.05 -2.81 0.45
N CYS A 144 -1.46 -3.95 -0.08
CA CYS A 144 -1.68 -4.13 -1.50
C CYS A 144 -3.17 -4.21 -1.83
N TYR A 145 -3.57 -3.43 -2.84
CA TYR A 145 -4.92 -3.46 -3.37
C TYR A 145 -5.05 -4.67 -4.31
N PRO A 146 -6.24 -5.29 -4.40
CA PRO A 146 -6.49 -6.32 -5.41
C PRO A 146 -6.36 -5.73 -6.82
N PRO A 147 -6.18 -6.58 -7.86
CA PRO A 147 -6.24 -6.13 -9.25
C PRO A 147 -7.53 -5.38 -9.54
N GLN A 148 -7.42 -4.26 -10.26
CA GLN A 148 -8.56 -3.45 -10.70
C GLN A 148 -8.80 -3.67 -12.19
N SER A 149 -10.07 -3.62 -12.60
CA SER A 149 -10.48 -3.65 -14.00
C SER A 149 -11.64 -2.67 -14.16
N ASP A 150 -11.33 -1.50 -14.69
CA ASP A 150 -12.30 -0.43 -14.88
C ASP A 150 -12.69 -0.34 -16.37
N SER A 151 -13.97 -0.19 -16.67
CA SER A 151 -14.43 0.11 -18.03
C SER A 151 -14.78 1.58 -18.19
N GLN A 152 -14.18 2.24 -19.18
CA GLN A 152 -14.40 3.65 -19.51
C GLN A 152 -15.02 3.78 -20.89
N ALA A 153 -16.18 4.42 -20.98
CA ALA A 153 -16.79 4.75 -22.26
C ALA A 153 -15.86 5.68 -23.07
N LEU A 154 -15.58 5.31 -24.32
CA LEU A 154 -14.86 6.16 -25.26
C LEU A 154 -15.88 6.99 -26.02
N VAL A 155 -15.69 8.31 -26.01
CA VAL A 155 -16.41 9.20 -26.91
C VAL A 155 -15.69 9.17 -28.26
N PRO A 156 -16.39 8.83 -29.37
CA PRO A 156 -15.81 8.85 -30.71
C PRO A 156 -15.32 10.22 -31.16
#